data_AF-A0A382SCW8-F1
#
_entry.id   AF-A0A382SCW8-F1
#
_cell.length_a   1.000
_cell.length_b   1.000
_cell.length_c   1.000
_cell.angle_alpha   90.00
_cell.angle_beta   90.00
_cell.angle_gamma   90.00
#
_symmetry.space_group_name_H-M   'P 1'
#
loop_
_entity.id
_entity.type
_entity.pdbx_description
1 polymer ?
#
loop_
_entity_poly.entity_id
_entity_poly.type
_entity_poly.pdbx_seq_one_letter_code
_entity_poly.pdbx_strand_id
1 'polypeptide(L)'
;HPIDGSTWISRTGPFPGAIVRLDRGDNPPETCIAEMYQPPSIENSSVDPAKTGFAPRGIDVDRNGVIWAALSGSSHMASFDRSKCAVTNGPTATGQHCAEGWTLYPMPGPKMAGVEGDVGADFHYYSWVDQYNTLGMGENIPVANGSTSDSLLALDPESGEWVVLRVPYPQAFYSRGLDGRIDDASTGWKGRGLWANYGSNYIWHTEGGKGTKSKIVHFQLRPDPLAR
;
A
#
# COMPACT_ATOMS: atom_id res chain seq x y z
N HIS A 1 -10.24 -0.89 -10.24
CA HIS A 1 -10.47 -2.25 -10.76
C HIS A 1 -9.33 -2.62 -11.69
N PRO A 2 -8.81 -3.85 -11.63
CA PRO A 2 -7.77 -4.31 -12.55
C PRO A 2 -8.25 -4.21 -14.00
N ILE A 3 -7.35 -3.79 -14.90
CA ILE A 3 -7.66 -3.49 -16.31
C ILE A 3 -8.11 -4.71 -17.12
N ASP A 4 -7.79 -5.92 -16.64
CA ASP A 4 -8.02 -7.20 -17.30
C ASP A 4 -9.21 -7.98 -16.71
N GLY A 5 -9.99 -7.37 -15.82
CA GLY A 5 -11.14 -8.02 -15.17
C GLY A 5 -10.77 -9.07 -14.11
N SER A 6 -9.47 -9.25 -13.82
CA SER A 6 -9.00 -10.16 -12.78
C SER A 6 -9.33 -9.67 -11.38
N THR A 7 -9.27 -10.57 -10.40
CA THR A 7 -9.34 -10.23 -8.98
C THR A 7 -7.98 -10.47 -8.34
N TRP A 8 -7.55 -9.58 -7.45
CA TRP A 8 -6.29 -9.74 -6.73
C TRP A 8 -6.53 -9.88 -5.24
N ILE A 9 -5.73 -10.75 -4.61
CA ILE A 9 -5.82 -11.07 -3.20
C ILE A 9 -4.41 -11.04 -2.62
N SER A 10 -4.24 -10.42 -1.46
CA SER A 10 -3.00 -10.49 -0.69
C SER A 10 -3.06 -11.63 0.33
N ARG A 11 -1.89 -12.23 0.58
CA ARG A 11 -1.68 -13.23 1.60
C ARG A 11 -0.46 -12.86 2.42
N THR A 12 -0.66 -12.47 3.67
CA THR A 12 0.42 -12.01 4.55
C THR A 12 1.40 -13.11 4.96
N GLY A 13 0.93 -14.35 5.10
CA GLY A 13 1.77 -15.47 5.53
C GLY A 13 1.34 -16.82 4.93
N PRO A 14 2.18 -17.87 5.00
CA PRO A 14 3.51 -17.91 5.61
C PRO A 14 4.52 -17.06 4.85
N PHE A 15 5.68 -16.81 5.47
CA PHE A 15 6.76 -16.03 4.89
C PHE A 15 7.10 -16.49 3.46
N PRO A 16 7.39 -15.58 2.51
CA PRO A 16 7.35 -14.11 2.64
C PRO A 16 5.95 -13.50 2.43
N GLY A 17 4.92 -14.34 2.26
CA GLY A 17 3.60 -13.95 1.78
C GLY A 17 3.53 -13.88 0.26
N ALA A 18 2.40 -13.46 -0.29
CA ALA A 18 2.19 -13.36 -1.73
C ALA A 18 1.04 -12.41 -2.08
N ILE A 19 0.99 -12.00 -3.34
CA ILE A 19 -0.25 -11.58 -4.00
C ILE A 19 -0.68 -12.68 -4.98
N VAL A 20 -1.99 -12.85 -5.15
CA VAL A 20 -2.59 -13.87 -5.99
C VAL A 20 -3.54 -13.19 -6.96
N ARG A 21 -3.28 -13.35 -8.26
CA ARG A 21 -4.22 -12.99 -9.33
C ARG A 21 -5.15 -14.16 -9.58
N LEU A 22 -6.45 -13.91 -9.58
CA LEU A 22 -7.47 -14.85 -9.99
C LEU A 22 -8.12 -14.37 -11.29
N ASP A 23 -7.89 -15.14 -12.35
CA ASP A 23 -8.60 -15.04 -13.61
C ASP A 23 -9.75 -16.04 -13.60
N ARG A 24 -10.96 -15.59 -13.94
CA ARG A 24 -12.14 -16.48 -13.98
C ARG A 24 -12.23 -17.29 -15.28
N GLY A 25 -11.59 -16.81 -16.34
CA GLY A 25 -11.82 -17.32 -17.69
C GLY A 25 -13.30 -17.23 -18.11
N ASP A 26 -13.65 -17.98 -19.16
CA ASP A 26 -14.97 -17.90 -19.79
C ASP A 26 -16.02 -18.84 -19.15
N ASN A 27 -15.60 -19.87 -18.38
CA ASN A 27 -16.49 -20.84 -17.73
C ASN A 27 -15.98 -21.21 -16.31
N PRO A 28 -16.20 -20.35 -15.31
CA PRO A 28 -15.80 -20.62 -13.92
C PRO A 28 -16.72 -21.66 -13.24
N PRO A 29 -16.18 -22.56 -12.40
CA PRO A 29 -14.79 -22.59 -11.92
C PRO A 29 -13.79 -23.36 -12.80
N GLU A 30 -14.22 -24.05 -13.85
CA GLU A 30 -13.36 -24.97 -14.63
C GLU A 30 -12.21 -24.27 -15.36
N THR A 31 -12.41 -23.02 -15.79
CA THR A 31 -11.39 -22.21 -16.47
C THR A 31 -10.65 -21.23 -15.56
N CYS A 32 -10.89 -21.29 -14.24
CA CYS A 32 -10.23 -20.38 -13.30
C CYS A 32 -8.72 -20.65 -13.25
N ILE A 33 -7.92 -19.59 -13.39
CA ILE A 33 -6.45 -19.65 -13.24
C ILE A 33 -6.07 -18.76 -12.06
N ALA A 34 -5.30 -19.33 -11.13
CA ALA A 34 -4.67 -18.59 -10.05
C ALA A 34 -3.17 -18.49 -10.29
N GLU A 35 -2.65 -17.27 -10.27
CA GLU A 35 -1.23 -16.98 -10.38
C GLU A 35 -0.77 -16.40 -9.06
N MET A 36 0.32 -16.94 -8.51
CA MET A 36 0.89 -16.47 -7.25
C MET A 36 2.19 -15.73 -7.53
N TYR A 37 2.39 -14.59 -6.87
CA TYR A 37 3.60 -13.80 -6.95
C TYR A 37 4.05 -13.42 -5.54
N GLN A 38 5.25 -13.84 -5.17
CA GLN A 38 5.87 -13.51 -3.90
C GLN A 38 6.75 -12.26 -4.07
N PRO A 39 6.75 -11.31 -3.12
CA PRO A 39 7.74 -10.24 -3.14
C PRO A 39 9.16 -10.84 -3.05
N PRO A 40 10.19 -10.16 -3.59
CA PRO A 40 11.58 -10.58 -3.44
C PRO A 40 11.90 -10.78 -1.96
N SER A 41 12.39 -11.96 -1.60
CA SER A 41 12.66 -12.33 -0.22
C SER A 41 13.97 -13.08 -0.10
N ILE A 42 14.46 -13.22 1.13
CA ILE A 42 15.68 -13.99 1.43
C ILE A 42 15.58 -15.48 1.09
N GLU A 43 14.37 -16.00 0.83
CA GLU A 43 14.17 -17.39 0.39
C GLU A 43 14.49 -17.59 -1.10
N ASN A 44 14.55 -16.50 -1.87
CA ASN A 44 14.98 -16.55 -3.27
C ASN A 44 16.47 -16.24 -3.35
N SER A 45 17.31 -17.26 -3.55
CA SER A 45 18.76 -17.10 -3.66
C SER A 45 19.22 -16.29 -4.88
N SER A 46 18.33 -15.99 -5.83
CA SER A 46 18.63 -15.22 -7.03
C SER A 46 18.39 -13.71 -6.87
N VAL A 47 17.91 -13.25 -5.71
CA VAL A 47 17.73 -11.81 -5.44
C VAL A 47 18.75 -11.31 -4.43
N ASP A 48 19.06 -10.02 -4.50
CA ASP A 48 19.92 -9.35 -3.52
C ASP A 48 19.25 -9.38 -2.13
N PRO A 49 19.87 -9.97 -1.09
CA PRO A 49 19.31 -10.02 0.26
C PRO A 49 19.00 -8.63 0.84
N ALA A 50 19.71 -7.59 0.41
CA ALA A 50 19.46 -6.22 0.84
C ALA A 50 18.19 -5.62 0.22
N LYS A 51 17.67 -6.20 -0.87
CA LYS A 51 16.48 -5.73 -1.61
C LYS A 51 15.29 -6.67 -1.42
N THR A 52 15.02 -7.00 -0.17
CA THR A 52 13.96 -7.96 0.20
C THR A 52 12.82 -7.31 0.98
N GLY A 53 11.63 -7.86 0.83
CA GLY A 53 10.41 -7.43 1.49
C GLY A 53 9.47 -8.61 1.77
N PHE A 54 8.55 -8.44 2.71
CA PHE A 54 7.66 -9.53 3.11
C PHE A 54 6.36 -9.04 3.76
N ALA A 55 5.40 -9.96 3.87
CA ALA A 55 4.10 -9.80 4.47
C ALA A 55 3.21 -8.73 3.78
N PRO A 56 2.91 -8.88 2.48
CA PRO A 56 1.91 -8.06 1.81
C PRO A 56 0.58 -8.17 2.55
N ARG A 57 -0.07 -7.03 2.82
CA ARG A 57 -1.28 -6.99 3.65
C ARG A 57 -2.45 -6.33 2.96
N GLY A 58 -2.50 -5.01 2.89
CA GLY A 58 -3.43 -4.34 1.98
C GLY A 58 -2.86 -4.31 0.58
N ILE A 59 -3.76 -4.41 -0.40
CA ILE A 59 -3.42 -4.15 -1.80
C ILE A 59 -4.47 -3.27 -2.43
N ASP A 60 -4.04 -2.50 -3.40
CA ASP A 60 -4.91 -1.78 -4.32
C ASP A 60 -4.25 -1.70 -5.70
N VAL A 61 -5.01 -1.31 -6.71
CA VAL A 61 -4.56 -1.29 -8.11
C VAL A 61 -4.59 0.13 -8.65
N ASP A 62 -3.58 0.50 -9.42
CA ASP A 62 -3.60 1.77 -10.15
C ASP A 62 -4.31 1.65 -11.51
N ARG A 63 -4.47 2.76 -12.23
CA ARG A 63 -5.16 2.73 -13.54
C ARG A 63 -4.33 2.09 -14.66
N ASN A 64 -3.06 1.80 -14.42
CA ASN A 64 -2.17 1.09 -15.34
C ASN A 64 -2.20 -0.43 -15.09
N GLY A 65 -2.92 -0.89 -14.07
CA GLY A 65 -2.99 -2.30 -13.69
C GLY A 65 -1.84 -2.75 -12.79
N VAL A 66 -1.01 -1.83 -12.29
CA VAL A 66 0.04 -2.14 -11.31
C VAL A 66 -0.60 -2.35 -9.95
N ILE A 67 -0.23 -3.44 -9.30
CA ILE A 67 -0.70 -3.78 -7.95
C ILE A 67 0.24 -3.16 -6.93
N TRP A 68 -0.31 -2.37 -6.03
CA TRP A 68 0.40 -1.75 -4.93
C TRP A 68 0.10 -2.47 -3.63
N ALA A 69 1.13 -2.72 -2.83
CA ALA A 69 1.02 -3.44 -1.58
C ALA A 69 1.83 -2.76 -0.47
N ALA A 70 1.18 -2.43 0.64
CA ALA A 70 1.91 -2.15 1.87
C ALA A 70 2.41 -3.47 2.48
N LEU A 71 3.73 -3.62 2.57
CA LEU A 71 4.41 -4.77 3.16
C LEU A 71 4.49 -4.59 4.67
N SER A 72 3.51 -5.16 5.36
CA SER A 72 3.28 -4.95 6.80
C SER A 72 4.37 -5.50 7.71
N GLY A 73 5.22 -6.40 7.20
CA GLY A 73 6.31 -6.99 7.96
C GLY A 73 7.65 -6.31 7.71
N SER A 74 7.90 -5.83 6.48
CA SER A 74 9.17 -5.18 6.12
C SER A 74 9.10 -3.66 6.08
N SER A 75 7.93 -3.04 6.25
CA SER A 75 7.72 -1.59 6.17
C SER A 75 8.16 -0.97 4.83
N HIS A 76 7.73 -1.62 3.74
CA HIS A 76 7.89 -1.09 2.38
C HIS A 76 6.52 -0.83 1.75
N MET A 77 6.43 0.15 0.86
CA MET A 77 5.45 0.09 -0.22
C MET A 77 6.05 -0.72 -1.37
N ALA A 78 5.27 -1.61 -1.97
CA ALA A 78 5.72 -2.42 -3.09
C ALA A 78 4.78 -2.22 -4.28
N SER A 79 5.33 -2.02 -5.47
CA SER A 79 4.59 -2.13 -6.72
C SER A 79 4.88 -3.47 -7.38
N PHE A 80 3.87 -4.07 -7.99
CA PHE A 80 3.99 -5.27 -8.81
C PHE A 80 3.35 -5.04 -10.18
N ASP A 81 4.18 -5.10 -11.22
CA ASP A 81 3.78 -5.01 -12.62
C ASP A 81 3.88 -6.38 -13.28
N ARG A 82 2.72 -7.02 -13.45
CA ARG A 82 2.62 -8.35 -14.07
C ARG A 82 3.13 -8.37 -15.52
N SER A 83 3.09 -7.24 -16.23
CA SER A 83 3.52 -7.19 -17.63
C SER A 83 5.02 -7.45 -17.82
N LYS A 84 5.81 -7.32 -16.73
CA LYS A 84 7.24 -7.60 -16.71
C LYS A 84 7.57 -9.09 -16.52
N CYS A 85 6.60 -9.92 -16.15
CA CYS A 85 6.83 -11.34 -15.89
C CYS A 85 7.02 -12.14 -17.18
N ALA A 86 8.17 -12.80 -17.32
CA ALA A 86 8.42 -13.69 -18.45
C ALA A 86 7.63 -15.01 -18.37
N VAL A 87 7.31 -15.46 -17.16
CA VAL A 87 6.57 -16.70 -16.88
C VAL A 87 5.34 -16.34 -16.06
N THR A 88 4.17 -16.86 -16.43
CA THR A 88 2.91 -16.68 -15.67
C THR A 88 2.19 -17.99 -15.38
N ASN A 89 2.64 -19.10 -15.96
CA ASN A 89 2.06 -20.43 -15.74
C ASN A 89 3.11 -21.53 -15.96
N GLY A 90 2.74 -22.77 -15.60
CA GLY A 90 3.57 -23.96 -15.79
C GLY A 90 4.47 -24.30 -14.60
N PRO A 91 5.32 -25.34 -14.73
CA PRO A 91 6.09 -25.90 -13.60
C PRO A 91 7.09 -24.93 -12.95
N THR A 92 7.50 -23.90 -13.68
CA THR A 92 8.44 -22.87 -13.19
C THR A 92 7.74 -21.66 -12.58
N ALA A 93 6.40 -21.58 -12.62
CA ALA A 93 5.62 -20.50 -12.00
C ALA A 93 5.47 -20.74 -10.48
N THR A 94 6.58 -20.67 -9.74
CA THR A 94 6.68 -21.08 -8.33
C THR A 94 6.23 -20.05 -7.30
N GLY A 95 5.74 -18.89 -7.72
CA GLY A 95 5.61 -17.70 -6.85
C GLY A 95 6.81 -16.75 -6.90
N GLN A 96 8.04 -17.26 -6.92
CA GLN A 96 9.28 -16.46 -6.87
C GLN A 96 9.85 -16.11 -8.25
N HIS A 97 9.21 -16.63 -9.30
CA HIS A 97 9.69 -16.61 -10.69
C HIS A 97 9.65 -15.26 -11.39
N CYS A 98 8.96 -14.26 -10.83
CA CYS A 98 8.84 -12.92 -11.41
C CYS A 98 9.33 -11.86 -10.41
N ALA A 99 10.63 -11.89 -10.09
CA ALA A 99 11.24 -10.88 -9.23
C ALA A 99 11.30 -9.51 -9.92
N GLU A 100 11.47 -9.51 -11.24
CA GLU A 100 11.54 -8.33 -12.11
C GLU A 100 10.24 -7.51 -12.16
N GLY A 101 9.10 -8.11 -11.80
CA GLY A 101 7.82 -7.42 -11.69
C GLY A 101 7.73 -6.53 -10.45
N TRP A 102 8.58 -6.74 -9.44
CA TRP A 102 8.52 -6.03 -8.17
C TRP A 102 9.42 -4.80 -8.12
N THR A 103 8.96 -3.77 -7.41
CA THR A 103 9.80 -2.66 -6.95
C THR A 103 9.42 -2.35 -5.51
N LEU A 104 10.43 -2.22 -4.64
CA LEU A 104 10.25 -1.99 -3.20
C LEU A 104 10.73 -0.59 -2.85
N TYR A 105 9.87 0.15 -2.13
CA TYR A 105 10.12 1.50 -1.65
C TYR A 105 10.13 1.48 -0.13
N PRO A 106 11.31 1.62 0.51
CA PRO A 106 11.40 1.72 1.96
C PRO A 106 10.61 2.93 2.45
N MET A 107 9.77 2.76 3.47
CA MET A 107 9.04 3.88 4.05
C MET A 107 9.96 4.73 4.96
N PRO A 108 9.68 6.04 5.14
CA PRO A 108 10.57 6.97 5.86
C PRO A 108 10.53 6.81 7.40
N GLY A 109 10.19 5.62 7.90
CA GLY A 109 10.04 5.29 9.31
C GLY A 109 11.34 4.85 9.99
N PRO A 110 11.33 4.72 11.33
CA PRO A 110 12.49 4.23 12.08
C PRO A 110 12.78 2.75 11.79
N LYS A 111 14.03 2.34 12.05
CA LYS A 111 14.45 0.93 12.06
C LYS A 111 14.76 0.52 13.50
N MET A 112 14.59 -0.77 13.80
CA MET A 112 15.05 -1.32 15.08
C MET A 112 16.59 -1.35 15.14
N ALA A 113 17.16 -1.18 16.33
CA ALA A 113 18.60 -1.21 16.50
C ALA A 113 19.20 -2.56 16.03
N GLY A 114 20.26 -2.50 15.24
CA GLY A 114 20.96 -3.69 14.71
C GLY A 114 20.32 -4.33 13.48
N VAL A 115 19.23 -3.77 12.93
CA VAL A 115 18.69 -4.22 11.64
C VAL A 115 19.62 -3.78 10.51
N GLU A 116 20.11 -4.74 9.75
CA GLU A 116 20.81 -4.53 8.48
C GLU A 116 19.78 -4.48 7.32
N GLY A 117 20.07 -3.70 6.27
CA GLY A 117 19.16 -3.51 5.13
C GLY A 117 18.03 -2.50 5.37
N ASP A 118 16.98 -2.57 4.55
CA ASP A 118 15.91 -1.56 4.49
C ASP A 118 14.59 -1.93 5.18
N VAL A 119 14.64 -2.86 6.12
CA VAL A 119 13.48 -3.23 6.93
C VAL A 119 13.18 -2.16 7.99
N GLY A 120 12.01 -1.53 7.91
CA GLY A 120 11.51 -0.57 8.89
C GLY A 120 10.70 -1.21 10.02
N ALA A 121 10.45 -0.43 11.07
CA ALA A 121 9.67 -0.83 12.24
C ALA A 121 8.18 -0.45 12.14
N ASP A 122 7.80 0.36 11.15
CA ASP A 122 6.41 0.80 11.00
C ASP A 122 5.53 -0.32 10.47
N PHE A 123 4.36 -0.47 11.09
CA PHE A 123 3.33 -1.38 10.63
C PHE A 123 2.32 -0.64 9.74
N HIS A 124 1.96 -1.28 8.63
CA HIS A 124 1.01 -0.75 7.66
C HIS A 124 -0.10 -1.76 7.41
N TYR A 125 -1.32 -1.43 7.84
CA TYR A 125 -2.44 -2.34 7.71
C TYR A 125 -2.96 -2.42 6.27
N TYR A 126 -3.04 -1.27 5.58
CA TYR A 126 -3.60 -1.17 4.24
C TYR A 126 -2.83 -0.17 3.37
N SER A 127 -3.03 -0.28 2.07
CA SER A 127 -2.60 0.67 1.04
C SER A 127 -3.76 0.93 0.09
N TRP A 128 -3.90 2.18 -0.35
CA TRP A 128 -4.93 2.63 -1.29
C TRP A 128 -4.25 3.50 -2.35
N VAL A 129 -4.74 3.47 -3.59
CA VAL A 129 -4.17 4.25 -4.69
C VAL A 129 -5.13 5.38 -5.09
N ASP A 130 -4.64 6.61 -5.05
CA ASP A 130 -5.36 7.79 -5.55
C ASP A 130 -5.39 7.82 -7.08
N GLN A 131 -6.24 6.98 -7.68
CA GLN A 131 -6.37 6.86 -9.13
C GLN A 131 -6.84 8.16 -9.81
N TYR A 132 -7.47 9.08 -9.08
CA TYR A 132 -8.22 10.21 -9.65
C TYR A 132 -7.79 11.55 -9.09
N ASN A 133 -6.60 11.64 -8.48
CA ASN A 133 -6.07 12.89 -7.96
C ASN A 133 -7.03 13.57 -6.95
N THR A 134 -7.64 12.77 -6.08
CA THR A 134 -8.57 13.21 -5.05
C THR A 134 -7.86 14.01 -3.94
N LEU A 135 -6.58 13.74 -3.66
CA LEU A 135 -5.80 14.55 -2.70
C LEU A 135 -5.24 15.83 -3.33
N GLY A 136 -4.96 15.83 -4.63
CA GLY A 136 -4.28 16.94 -5.33
C GLY A 136 -2.80 16.71 -5.61
N MET A 137 -2.28 15.49 -5.42
CA MET A 137 -0.87 15.14 -5.66
C MET A 137 -0.59 14.58 -7.06
N GLY A 138 -1.61 14.35 -7.88
CA GLY A 138 -1.50 13.64 -9.15
C GLY A 138 -2.37 12.39 -9.17
N GLU A 139 -2.40 11.72 -10.32
CA GLU A 139 -3.12 10.46 -10.49
C GLU A 139 -2.21 9.28 -10.17
N ASN A 140 -2.80 8.16 -9.73
CA ASN A 140 -2.09 6.93 -9.36
C ASN A 140 -1.08 7.11 -8.21
N ILE A 141 -1.38 7.96 -7.22
CA ILE A 141 -0.52 8.13 -6.05
C ILE A 141 -0.83 7.04 -5.02
N PRO A 142 0.07 6.06 -4.76
CA PRO A 142 -0.13 5.07 -3.71
C PRO A 142 0.06 5.69 -2.32
N VAL A 143 -0.87 5.39 -1.42
CA VAL A 143 -0.89 5.87 -0.05
C VAL A 143 -0.99 4.69 0.91
N ALA A 144 0.01 4.53 1.78
CA ALA A 144 -0.04 3.59 2.88
C ALA A 144 -0.65 4.22 4.14
N ASN A 145 -1.41 3.44 4.90
CA ASN A 145 -1.70 3.80 6.27
C ASN A 145 -0.41 3.64 7.10
N GLY A 146 0.08 4.73 7.67
CA GLY A 146 1.07 4.72 8.74
C GLY A 146 0.42 4.27 10.04
N SER A 147 -0.06 3.02 10.10
CA SER A 147 -0.90 2.53 11.21
C SER A 147 -0.20 2.68 12.56
N THR A 148 1.13 2.73 12.61
CA THR A 148 1.90 3.00 13.84
C THR A 148 2.82 4.22 13.74
N SER A 149 2.58 5.13 12.79
CA SER A 149 3.47 6.29 12.53
C SER A 149 2.73 7.64 12.47
N ASP A 150 1.52 7.67 13.02
CA ASP A 150 0.66 8.85 13.15
C ASP A 150 0.39 9.59 11.83
N SER A 151 0.39 8.85 10.72
CA SER A 151 0.36 9.47 9.40
C SER A 151 -0.32 8.63 8.32
N LEU A 152 -0.65 9.30 7.22
CA LEU A 152 -0.73 8.66 5.91
C LEU A 152 0.58 8.94 5.17
N LEU A 153 1.06 7.95 4.43
CA LEU A 153 2.33 8.00 3.72
C LEU A 153 2.04 7.93 2.22
N ALA A 154 2.11 9.07 1.53
CA ALA A 154 1.92 9.14 0.08
C ALA A 154 3.29 9.06 -0.60
N LEU A 155 3.43 8.15 -1.55
CA LEU A 155 4.64 7.97 -2.35
C LEU A 155 4.42 8.58 -3.73
N ASP A 156 5.33 9.43 -4.17
CA ASP A 156 5.47 9.77 -5.58
C ASP A 156 6.25 8.63 -6.27
N PRO A 157 5.61 7.82 -7.13
CA PRO A 157 6.25 6.66 -7.74
C PRO A 157 7.29 7.04 -8.79
N GLU A 158 7.27 8.27 -9.34
CA GLU A 158 8.24 8.71 -10.34
C GLU A 158 9.57 9.09 -9.70
N SER A 159 9.53 9.85 -8.60
CA SER A 159 10.72 10.31 -7.89
C SER A 159 11.18 9.35 -6.77
N GLY A 160 10.27 8.53 -6.25
CA GLY A 160 10.49 7.74 -5.03
C GLY A 160 10.39 8.55 -3.74
N GLU A 161 9.96 9.81 -3.80
CA GLU A 161 9.86 10.69 -2.65
C GLU A 161 8.57 10.46 -1.84
N TRP A 162 8.66 10.68 -0.53
CA TRP A 162 7.56 10.49 0.40
C TRP A 162 7.00 11.81 0.91
N VAL A 163 5.68 11.95 0.85
CA VAL A 163 4.93 12.99 1.55
C VAL A 163 4.23 12.39 2.76
N VAL A 164 4.60 12.88 3.95
CA VAL A 164 4.11 12.38 5.23
C VAL A 164 3.00 13.28 5.76
N LEU A 165 1.76 12.79 5.69
CA LEU A 165 0.56 13.50 6.14
C LEU A 165 0.29 13.18 7.62
N ARG A 166 0.97 13.89 8.52
CA ARG A 166 0.92 13.61 9.97
C ARG A 166 -0.29 14.24 10.66
N VAL A 167 -0.92 13.47 11.55
CA VAL A 167 -1.93 13.95 12.51
C VAL A 167 -1.25 14.02 13.88
N PRO A 168 -0.87 15.22 14.36
CA PRO A 168 -0.06 15.35 15.57
C PRO A 168 -0.85 15.07 16.85
N TYR A 169 -2.18 15.26 16.84
CA TYR A 169 -3.04 15.11 18.00
C TYR A 169 -4.44 14.58 17.65
N PRO A 170 -5.05 13.75 18.51
CA PRO A 170 -4.41 13.08 19.64
C PRO A 170 -3.33 12.10 19.17
N GLN A 171 -2.24 11.98 19.93
CA GLN A 171 -1.13 11.09 19.59
C GLN A 171 -1.59 9.63 19.40
N ALA A 172 -0.85 8.86 18.59
CA ALA A 172 -1.23 7.52 18.12
C ALA A 172 -2.38 7.51 17.09
N PHE A 173 -2.32 8.35 16.06
CA PHE A 173 -3.25 8.28 14.91
C PHE A 173 -3.14 6.93 14.20
N TYR A 174 -4.04 6.03 14.60
CA TYR A 174 -4.03 4.63 14.21
C TYR A 174 -4.99 4.40 13.04
N SER A 175 -4.52 4.57 11.80
CA SER A 175 -5.34 4.37 10.60
C SER A 175 -5.20 2.97 10.01
N ARG A 176 -6.30 2.40 9.50
CA ARG A 176 -6.33 1.10 8.80
C ARG A 176 -7.07 1.13 7.47
N GLY A 177 -7.65 2.27 7.11
CA GLY A 177 -8.36 2.48 5.87
C GLY A 177 -8.46 3.97 5.58
N LEU A 178 -8.43 4.29 4.30
CA LEU A 178 -8.66 5.62 3.79
C LEU A 178 -9.32 5.51 2.42
N ASP A 179 -10.04 6.55 2.03
CA ASP A 179 -10.53 6.73 0.67
C ASP A 179 -10.52 8.21 0.31
N GLY A 180 -10.38 8.49 -0.98
CA GLY A 180 -10.49 9.82 -1.55
C GLY A 180 -11.89 10.14 -2.05
N ARG A 181 -12.27 11.41 -1.99
CA ARG A 181 -13.52 11.91 -2.57
C ARG A 181 -13.34 13.29 -3.18
N ILE A 182 -13.97 13.51 -4.32
CA ILE A 182 -14.14 14.82 -4.94
C ILE A 182 -15.60 15.22 -4.75
N ASP A 183 -15.84 16.15 -3.83
CA ASP A 183 -17.15 16.74 -3.55
C ASP A 183 -17.56 17.76 -4.61
N ASP A 184 -16.61 18.60 -5.06
CA ASP A 184 -16.83 19.58 -6.12
C ASP A 184 -15.51 19.87 -6.87
N ALA A 185 -15.41 19.35 -8.09
CA ALA A 185 -14.24 19.53 -8.94
C ALA A 185 -13.95 21.00 -9.30
N SER A 186 -14.97 21.88 -9.28
CA SER A 186 -14.85 23.29 -9.64
C SER A 186 -14.22 24.16 -8.54
N THR A 187 -14.14 23.65 -7.31
CA THR A 187 -13.62 24.40 -6.14
C THR A 187 -12.14 24.11 -5.83
N GLY A 188 -11.44 23.44 -6.76
CA GLY A 188 -10.01 23.15 -6.65
C GLY A 188 -9.68 22.19 -5.51
N TRP A 189 -8.74 22.58 -4.63
CA TRP A 189 -8.29 21.76 -3.51
C TRP A 189 -9.33 21.63 -2.38
N LYS A 190 -10.30 22.55 -2.31
CA LYS A 190 -11.31 22.57 -1.24
C LYS A 190 -12.41 21.54 -1.40
N GLY A 191 -12.76 21.22 -2.64
CA GLY A 191 -13.79 20.25 -2.98
C GLY A 191 -13.25 18.84 -3.13
N ARG A 192 -12.05 18.57 -2.64
CA ARG A 192 -11.43 17.24 -2.68
C ARG A 192 -10.66 16.97 -1.39
N GLY A 193 -10.39 15.70 -1.11
CA GLY A 193 -9.61 15.30 0.04
C GLY A 193 -9.55 13.80 0.23
N LEU A 194 -8.85 13.40 1.29
CA LEU A 194 -8.84 12.02 1.79
C LEU A 194 -9.55 11.95 3.13
N TRP A 195 -10.31 10.88 3.35
CA TRP A 195 -10.93 10.56 4.61
C TRP A 195 -10.35 9.27 5.13
N ALA A 196 -9.61 9.36 6.23
CA ALA A 196 -9.00 8.20 6.86
C ALA A 196 -9.67 7.91 8.20
N ASN A 197 -9.83 6.63 8.51
CA ASN A 197 -10.36 6.25 9.80
C ASN A 197 -9.30 6.44 10.89
N TYR A 198 -9.75 6.90 12.06
CA TYR A 198 -9.06 6.68 13.32
C TYR A 198 -9.61 5.37 13.89
N GLY A 199 -8.86 4.30 13.66
CA GLY A 199 -9.27 2.93 13.93
C GLY A 199 -9.69 2.70 15.38
N SER A 200 -10.64 1.78 15.57
CA SER A 200 -11.14 1.39 16.90
C SER A 200 -10.18 0.47 17.66
N ASN A 201 -9.23 -0.16 16.94
CA ASN A 201 -8.24 -1.04 17.54
C ASN A 201 -7.26 -0.22 18.37
N TYR A 202 -7.04 -0.62 19.62
CA TYR A 202 -6.09 0.01 20.54
C TYR A 202 -6.37 1.50 20.83
N ILE A 203 -7.57 2.01 20.55
CA ILE A 203 -7.87 3.43 20.72
C ILE A 203 -7.74 3.91 22.17
N TRP A 204 -7.84 2.99 23.14
CA TRP A 204 -7.61 3.27 24.57
C TRP A 204 -6.13 3.42 24.95
N HIS A 205 -5.18 3.08 24.06
CA HIS A 205 -3.75 3.36 24.21
C HIS A 205 -3.34 4.72 23.63
N THR A 206 -4.27 5.45 23.01
CA THR A 206 -4.03 6.80 22.52
C THR A 206 -4.10 7.82 23.66
N GLU A 207 -3.68 9.06 23.41
CA GLU A 207 -3.64 10.14 24.40
C GLU A 207 -4.95 10.35 25.19
N GLY A 208 -6.11 10.05 24.59
CA GLY A 208 -7.41 10.16 25.24
C GLY A 208 -7.76 9.03 26.22
N GLY A 209 -7.00 7.93 26.21
CA GLY A 209 -7.20 6.79 27.12
C GLY A 209 -8.54 6.07 26.98
N LYS A 210 -8.95 5.40 28.06
CA LYS A 210 -10.22 4.65 28.13
C LYS A 210 -11.41 5.58 27.88
N GLY A 211 -12.28 5.20 26.94
CA GLY A 211 -13.46 5.98 26.56
C GLY A 211 -13.27 6.80 25.28
N THR A 212 -12.05 6.85 24.74
CA THR A 212 -11.80 7.46 23.42
C THR A 212 -12.62 6.75 22.34
N LYS A 213 -13.27 7.55 21.50
CA LYS A 213 -14.09 7.08 20.37
C LYS A 213 -13.35 7.23 19.06
N SER A 214 -13.63 6.34 18.11
CA SER A 214 -13.16 6.45 16.74
C SER A 214 -13.66 7.72 16.07
N LYS A 215 -12.91 8.18 15.08
CA LYS A 215 -13.13 9.42 14.33
C LYS A 215 -12.83 9.18 12.86
N ILE A 216 -13.25 10.11 12.01
CA ILE A 216 -12.76 10.23 10.64
C ILE A 216 -11.92 11.50 10.57
N VAL A 217 -10.73 11.40 9.97
CA VAL A 217 -9.84 12.54 9.74
C VAL A 217 -9.91 12.91 8.27
N HIS A 218 -10.15 14.19 7.99
CA HIS A 218 -10.19 14.73 6.64
C HIS A 218 -8.87 15.45 6.34
N PHE A 219 -8.18 15.02 5.29
CA PHE A 219 -6.95 15.62 4.79
C PHE A 219 -7.26 16.41 3.52
N GLN A 220 -6.77 17.64 3.48
CA GLN A 220 -6.79 18.48 2.29
C GLN A 220 -5.39 19.02 2.04
N LEU A 221 -4.94 18.97 0.79
CA LEU A 221 -3.65 19.49 0.38
C LEU A 221 -3.85 20.76 -0.44
N ARG A 222 -3.27 21.86 0.03
CA ARG A 222 -3.24 23.10 -0.74
C ARG A 222 -2.18 23.00 -1.84
N PRO A 223 -2.40 23.58 -3.03
CA PRO A 223 -1.38 23.64 -4.07
C PRO A 223 -0.21 24.54 -3.67
N ASP A 224 -0.46 25.54 -2.82
CA ASP A 224 0.54 26.44 -2.27
C ASP A 224 0.12 27.00 -0.89
N PRO A 225 1.04 27.54 -0.09
CA PRO A 225 0.73 28.04 1.26
C PRO A 225 -0.26 29.21 1.30
N LEU A 226 -0.42 29.97 0.21
CA LEU A 226 -1.26 31.16 0.10
C LEU A 226 -2.64 30.86 -0.51
N ALA A 227 -2.88 29.65 -1.00
CA ALA A 227 -4.17 29.22 -1.55
C ALA A 227 -5.31 29.43 -0.53
N ARG A 228 -6.33 30.17 -0.96
CA ARG A 228 -7.46 30.59 -0.12
C ARG A 228 -8.70 29.77 -0.30
#